data_AF-A0A2D7FW66-F1
#
_entry.id   AF-A0A2D7FW66-F1
#
_cell.length_a   1.000
_cell.length_b   1.000
_cell.length_c   1.000
_cell.angle_alpha   90.00
_cell.angle_beta   90.00
_cell.angle_gamma   90.00
#
_symmetry.space_group_name_H-M   'P 1'
#
loop_
_entity.id
_entity.type
_entity.pdbx_description
1 polymer ?
#
loop_
_entity_poly.entity_id
_entity_poly.type
_entity_poly.pdbx_seq_one_letter_code
_entity_poly.pdbx_strand_id
1 'polypeptide(L)' 'AIGQSMPLGRVGLPEEVASAIILAMDNSYMTGVILDVDGGALLA' A
#
# COMPACT_ATOMS: atom_id res chain seq x y z
N ALA A 1 4.46 15.31 -14.13
CA ALA A 1 4.38 15.16 -12.65
C ALA A 1 4.91 13.78 -12.26
N ILE A 2 5.53 13.64 -11.09
CA ILE A 2 6.03 12.33 -10.61
C ILE A 2 4.83 11.43 -10.31
N GLY A 3 4.89 10.15 -10.68
CA GLY A 3 3.83 9.16 -10.41
C GLY A 3 2.72 9.05 -11.46
N GLN A 4 2.79 9.78 -12.58
CA GLN A 4 1.77 9.73 -13.63
C GLN A 4 1.67 8.38 -14.35
N SER A 5 2.75 7.59 -14.36
CA SER A 5 2.77 6.25 -14.94
C SER A 5 2.25 5.16 -14.00
N MET A 6 1.96 5.49 -12.74
CA MET A 6 1.39 4.56 -11.77
C MET A 6 -0.11 4.38 -12.06
N PRO A 7 -0.73 3.23 -11.79
CA PRO A 7 -2.17 3.05 -11.96
C PRO A 7 -3.03 4.06 -11.18
N LEU A 8 -2.63 4.43 -9.96
CA LEU A 8 -3.29 5.51 -9.21
C LEU A 8 -2.91 6.93 -9.68
N GLY A 9 -2.03 7.07 -10.66
CA GLY A 9 -1.66 8.35 -11.30
C GLY A 9 -0.90 9.33 -10.40
N ARG A 10 -0.46 8.90 -9.21
CA ARG A 10 0.25 9.72 -8.23
C ARG A 10 1.22 8.92 -7.38
N VAL A 11 2.11 9.62 -6.69
CA VAL A 11 2.93 9.06 -5.62
C VAL A 11 2.05 8.80 -4.40
N GLY A 12 2.33 7.70 -3.69
CA GLY A 12 1.72 7.38 -2.40
C GLY A 12 2.13 8.36 -1.31
N LEU A 13 1.29 8.48 -0.28
CA LEU A 13 1.55 9.24 0.92
C LEU A 13 1.97 8.30 2.07
N PRO A 14 2.81 8.76 3.02
CA PRO A 14 3.23 7.93 4.16
C PRO A 14 2.05 7.37 4.98
N GLU A 15 0.95 8.10 5.06
CA GLU A 15 -0.26 7.73 5.80
C GLU A 15 -0.94 6.47 5.21
N GLU A 16 -0.76 6.21 3.91
CA GLU A 16 -1.32 5.02 3.25
C GLU A 16 -0.61 3.75 3.72
N VAL A 17 0.70 3.81 3.91
CA VAL A 17 1.49 2.73 4.51
C VAL A 17 1.17 2.58 6.00
N ALA A 18 1.03 3.70 6.73
CA ALA A 18 0.67 3.67 8.15
C ALA A 18 -0.70 3.00 8.38
N SER A 19 -1.68 3.27 7.52
CA SER A 19 -3.00 2.63 7.56
C SER A 19 -2.90 1.10 7.43
N ALA A 20 -2.05 0.60 6.53
CA ALA A 20 -1.81 -0.82 6.34
C ALA A 20 -1.15 -1.48 7.57
N ILE A 21 -0.25 -0.77 8.25
CA ILE A 21 0.35 -1.24 9.52
C ILE A 21 -0.72 -1.34 10.60
N ILE A 22 -1.58 -0.33 10.74
CA ILE A 22 -2.69 -0.35 11.72
C ILE A 22 -3.63 -1.54 11.44
N LEU A 23 -3.99 -1.78 10.18
CA LEU A 23 -4.78 -2.94 9.77
C LEU A 23 -4.12 -4.27 10.21
N ALA A 24 -2.81 -4.41 9.99
CA ALA A 24 -2.08 -5.61 10.37
C ALA A 24 -2.01 -5.79 11.90
N MET A 25 -1.90 -4.70 12.66
CA MET A 25 -1.91 -4.73 14.13
C MET A 25 -3.28 -5.09 14.71
N ASP A 26 -4.37 -4.68 14.05
CA ASP A 26 -5.75 -4.91 14.51
C ASP A 26 -6.21 -6.37 14.28
N ASN A 27 -5.65 -7.06 13.29
CA ASN A 27 -6.05 -8.42 12.93
C ASN A 27 -5.13 -9.49 13.54
N SER A 28 -5.52 -10.03 14.69
CA SER A 28 -4.77 -11.06 15.41
C SER A 28 -4.68 -12.42 14.70
N TYR A 29 -5.40 -12.62 13.60
CA TYR A 29 -5.39 -13.87 12.82
C TYR A 29 -4.60 -13.76 11.51
N MET A 30 -4.12 -12.55 11.19
CA MET A 30 -3.31 -12.30 10.00
C MET A 30 -1.84 -12.59 10.30
N THR A 31 -1.24 -13.55 9.60
CA THR A 31 0.19 -13.88 9.71
C THR A 31 0.72 -14.51 8.43
N GLY A 32 2.01 -14.37 8.16
CA GLY A 32 2.70 -14.98 7.02
C GLY A 32 2.30 -14.42 5.64
N VAL A 33 1.66 -13.25 5.60
CA VAL A 33 1.21 -12.59 4.37
C VAL A 33 2.03 -11.34 4.06
N ILE A 34 2.09 -10.98 2.78
CA ILE A 34 2.62 -9.71 2.30
C ILE A 34 1.43 -8.83 1.93
N LEU A 35 1.44 -7.58 2.40
CA LEU A 35 0.42 -6.59 2.09
C LEU A 35 1.05 -5.49 1.22
N ASP A 36 0.72 -5.51 -0.07
CA ASP A 36 1.24 -4.54 -1.02
C ASP A 36 0.50 -3.20 -0.91
N VAL A 37 1.27 -2.13 -0.72
CA VAL A 37 0.78 -0.73 -0.63
C VAL A 37 1.57 0.12 -1.62
N ASP A 38 1.34 -0.11 -2.90
CA ASP A 38 2.19 0.39 -3.98
C ASP A 38 1.44 1.24 -5.02
N GLY A 39 0.15 1.49 -4.81
CA GLY A 39 -0.69 2.21 -5.77
C GLY A 39 -0.83 1.51 -7.14
N GLY A 40 -0.68 0.18 -7.15
CA GLY A 40 -0.79 -0.66 -8.35
C GLY A 40 0.52 -0.86 -9.12
N ALA A 41 1.67 -0.46 -8.57
CA ALA A 41 2.97 -0.59 -9.25
C ALA A 41 3.26 -2.02 -9.73
N LEU A 42 2.86 -3.04 -8.97
CA LEU A 42 3.09 -4.45 -9.30
C LEU A 42 2.17 -4.98 -10.43
N LEU A 43 1.13 -4.23 -10.81
CA LEU A 43 0.19 -4.61 -11.86
C LEU A 43 0.51 -3.98 -13.23
N ALA A 44 1.47 -3.06 -13.30
CA ALA A 44 1.78 -2.22 -14.46
C ALA A 44 3.15 -2.52 -15.07
#